data_AF-A0A523UMC1-F1
#
_entry.id   AF-A0A523UMC1-F1
#
_cell.length_a   1.000
_cell.length_b   1.000
_cell.length_c   1.000
_cell.angle_alpha   90.00
_cell.angle_beta   90.00
_cell.angle_gamma   90.00
#
_symmetry.space_group_name_H-M   'P 1'
#
loop_
_entity.id
_entity.type
_entity.pdbx_description
1 polymer ?
#
loop_
_entity_poly.entity_id
_entity_poly.type
_entity_poly.pdbx_seq_one_letter_code
_entity_poly.pdbx_strand_id
1 'polypeptide(L)'
;FIFFRTGIVHPLVLAVDMFLGSLCFACLGVLLSSPATEAPSQVMMLSALVRFPLIFISGIFIPLGELPLWGRVIAPISPLTYAADLVKYSLYGRSFYPPPLNFAGLALFSLGFFIIAIKLHKRSLVKGLL
;
A
#
# COMPACT_ATOMS: atom_id res chain seq x y z
N PHE A 1 -21.93 -19.49 -10.39
CA PHE A 1 -21.92 -18.03 -10.17
C PHE A 1 -23.09 -17.53 -9.29
N ILE A 2 -23.53 -18.30 -8.27
CA ILE A 2 -24.76 -18.03 -7.49
C ILE A 2 -24.50 -17.90 -5.95
N PHE A 3 -23.26 -18.04 -5.48
CA PHE A 3 -23.01 -18.23 -4.03
C PHE A 3 -22.64 -16.98 -3.22
N PHE A 4 -22.25 -15.87 -3.84
CA PHE A 4 -21.98 -14.60 -3.14
C PHE A 4 -22.97 -13.52 -3.58
N ARG A 5 -23.98 -13.27 -2.75
CA ARG A 5 -24.99 -12.20 -2.92
C ARG A 5 -24.42 -10.79 -2.64
N THR A 6 -23.10 -10.63 -2.76
CA THR A 6 -22.37 -9.35 -2.71
C THR A 6 -21.92 -9.06 -4.14
N GLY A 7 -22.81 -8.48 -4.94
CA GLY A 7 -22.42 -7.93 -6.24
C GLY A 7 -21.38 -6.83 -6.01
N ILE A 8 -20.33 -6.81 -6.83
CA ILE A 8 -19.38 -5.70 -6.84
C ILE A 8 -20.20 -4.43 -7.12
N VAL A 9 -20.33 -3.56 -6.12
CA VAL A 9 -21.14 -2.34 -6.20
C VAL A 9 -20.50 -1.36 -7.19
N HIS A 10 -19.17 -1.28 -7.19
CA HIS A 10 -18.40 -0.39 -8.05
C HIS A 10 -17.22 -1.12 -8.72
N PRO A 11 -17.45 -1.83 -9.84
CA PRO A 11 -16.39 -2.61 -10.52
C PRO A 11 -15.28 -1.73 -11.10
N LEU A 12 -15.61 -0.51 -11.53
CA LEU A 12 -14.63 0.44 -12.06
C LEU A 12 -13.67 0.92 -10.95
N VAL A 13 -14.20 1.22 -9.77
CA VAL A 13 -13.40 1.64 -8.61
C VAL A 13 -12.44 0.52 -8.19
N LEU A 14 -12.90 -0.73 -8.22
CA LEU A 14 -12.06 -1.90 -7.94
C LEU A 14 -10.91 -2.02 -8.94
N ALA A 15 -11.19 -1.88 -10.23
CA ALA A 15 -10.15 -1.99 -11.27
C ALA A 15 -9.09 -0.89 -11.12
N VAL A 16 -9.51 0.35 -10.85
CA VAL A 16 -8.61 1.49 -10.65
C VAL A 16 -7.81 1.33 -9.36
N ASP A 17 -8.44 0.86 -8.28
CA ASP A 17 -7.77 0.56 -7.02
C ASP A 17 -6.74 -0.57 -7.17
N MET A 18 -7.06 -1.67 -7.86
CA MET A 18 -6.09 -2.73 -8.12
C MET A 18 -4.88 -2.22 -8.92
N PHE A 19 -5.11 -1.35 -9.90
CA PHE A 19 -4.02 -0.74 -10.67
C PHE A 19 -3.15 0.18 -9.79
N LEU A 20 -3.75 1.13 -9.07
CA LEU A 20 -3.03 2.07 -8.20
C LEU A 20 -2.37 1.38 -7.00
N GLY A 21 -3.06 0.44 -6.36
CA GLY A 21 -2.57 -0.36 -5.26
C GLY A 21 -1.37 -1.21 -5.68
N SER A 22 -1.47 -1.93 -6.79
CA SER A 22 -0.34 -2.73 -7.31
C SER A 22 0.85 -1.84 -7.70
N LEU A 23 0.62 -0.68 -8.32
CA LEU A 23 1.66 0.31 -8.61
C LEU A 23 2.34 0.81 -7.33
N CYS A 24 1.57 1.16 -6.30
CA CYS A 24 2.08 1.61 -5.01
C CYS A 24 2.98 0.54 -4.35
N PHE A 25 2.53 -0.71 -4.34
CA PHE A 25 3.31 -1.82 -3.78
C PHE A 25 4.53 -2.19 -4.61
N ALA A 26 4.46 -2.02 -5.94
CA ALA A 26 5.61 -2.16 -6.82
C ALA A 26 6.66 -1.08 -6.49
N CYS A 27 6.27 0.19 -6.37
CA CYS A 27 7.17 1.28 -5.98
C CYS A 27 7.79 1.05 -4.59
N LEU A 28 7.01 0.56 -3.62
CA LEU A 28 7.51 0.17 -2.31
C LEU A 28 8.54 -0.96 -2.41
N GLY A 29 8.25 -2.00 -3.22
CA GLY A 29 9.19 -3.10 -3.45
C GLY A 29 10.51 -2.65 -4.08
N VAL A 30 10.45 -1.73 -5.06
CA VAL A 30 11.64 -1.13 -5.67
C VAL A 30 12.41 -0.29 -4.65
N LEU A 31 11.72 0.49 -3.82
CA LEU A 31 12.34 1.28 -2.75
C LEU A 31 13.09 0.42 -1.75
N LEU A 32 12.54 -0.72 -1.35
CA LEU A 32 13.18 -1.66 -0.44
C LEU A 32 14.33 -2.44 -1.09
N SER A 33 14.32 -2.58 -2.42
CA SER A 33 15.39 -3.23 -3.21
C SER A 33 16.54 -2.27 -3.58
N SER A 34 16.30 -0.96 -3.52
CA SER A 34 17.29 0.04 -3.93
C SER A 34 18.53 0.19 -3.03
N PRO A 35 18.52 -0.07 -1.69
CA PRO A 35 19.75 -0.05 -0.92
C PRO A 35 20.62 -1.23 -1.37
N ALA A 36 21.82 -0.95 -1.88
CA ALA A 36 22.83 -1.95 -2.19
C ALA A 36 23.23 -2.69 -0.91
N THR A 37 22.50 -3.75 -0.61
CA THR A 37 22.80 -4.69 0.45
C THR A 37 23.29 -5.96 -0.23
N GLU A 38 24.39 -6.52 0.27
CA GLU A 38 25.24 -7.50 -0.44
C GLU A 38 24.56 -8.85 -0.76
N ALA A 39 23.31 -9.06 -0.33
CA ALA A 39 22.55 -10.27 -0.61
C ALA A 39 21.07 -9.98 -0.97
N PRO A 40 20.55 -10.54 -2.08
CA PRO A 40 19.12 -10.48 -2.44
C PRO A 40 18.18 -11.02 -1.34
N SER A 41 18.67 -11.92 -0.48
CA SER A 41 17.93 -12.48 0.65
C SER A 41 17.54 -11.43 1.70
N GLN A 42 18.38 -10.41 1.93
CA GLN A 42 18.11 -9.36 2.92
C GLN A 42 17.00 -8.41 2.44
N VAL A 43 16.94 -8.13 1.14
CA VAL A 43 15.86 -7.33 0.52
C VAL A 43 14.51 -8.04 0.64
N MET A 44 14.48 -9.35 0.38
CA MET A 44 13.28 -10.18 0.50
C MET A 44 12.79 -10.22 1.96
N MET A 45 13.71 -10.44 2.91
CA MET A 45 13.39 -10.44 4.33
C MET A 45 12.84 -9.09 4.80
N LEU A 46 13.49 -7.99 4.42
CA LEU A 46 13.03 -6.64 4.78
C LEU A 46 11.65 -6.32 4.20
N SER A 47 11.41 -6.73 2.94
CA SER A 47 10.11 -6.57 2.28
C SER A 47 8.99 -7.32 3.00
N ALA A 48 9.25 -8.56 3.44
CA ALA A 48 8.30 -9.33 4.23
C ALA A 48 8.07 -8.70 5.61
N LEU A 49 9.14 -8.27 6.28
CA LEU A 49 9.10 -7.66 7.61
C LEU A 49 8.32 -6.34 7.64
N VAL A 50 8.40 -5.54 6.58
CA VAL A 50 7.63 -4.27 6.46
C VAL A 50 6.16 -4.55 6.12
N ARG A 51 5.89 -5.53 5.24
CA ARG A 51 4.51 -5.85 4.82
C ARG A 51 3.68 -6.47 5.93
N PHE A 52 4.27 -7.32 6.75
CA PHE A 52 3.57 -7.99 7.84
C PHE A 52 2.83 -7.02 8.79
N PRO A 53 3.49 -6.05 9.45
CA PRO A 53 2.81 -5.09 10.33
C PRO A 53 1.84 -4.18 9.58
N LEU A 54 2.13 -3.84 8.31
CA LEU A 54 1.23 -3.02 7.49
C LEU A 54 -0.14 -3.68 7.29
N ILE A 55 -0.21 -5.01 7.17
CA ILE A 55 -1.48 -5.74 6.98
C ILE A 55 -2.36 -5.70 8.24
N PHE A 56 -1.76 -5.72 9.43
CA PHE A 56 -2.53 -5.58 10.68
C PHE A 56 -3.05 -4.16 10.86
N ILE A 57 -2.25 -3.17 10.49
CA ILE A 57 -2.58 -1.75 10.64
C ILE A 57 -3.57 -1.28 9.56
N SER A 58 -3.59 -1.89 8.38
CA SER A 58 -4.45 -1.48 7.25
C SER A 58 -5.94 -1.68 7.49
N GLY A 59 -6.29 -2.33 8.58
CA GLY A 59 -7.65 -2.64 8.94
C GLY A 59 -8.30 -3.72 8.06
N ILE A 60 -7.49 -4.55 7.38
CA ILE A 60 -7.96 -5.77 6.70
C ILE A 60 -8.46 -6.78 7.74
N PHE A 61 -7.73 -6.98 8.83
CA PHE A 61 -8.12 -7.89 9.91
C PHE A 61 -9.06 -7.25 10.93
N ILE A 62 -8.79 -6.01 11.32
CA ILE A 62 -9.60 -5.26 12.31
C ILE A 62 -10.21 -4.05 11.61
N PRO A 63 -11.54 -3.92 11.53
CA PRO A 63 -12.17 -2.75 10.91
C PRO A 63 -11.63 -1.44 11.49
N LEU A 64 -11.41 -0.42 10.65
CA LEU A 64 -10.91 0.90 11.09
C LEU A 64 -11.77 1.54 12.19
N GLY A 65 -13.07 1.23 12.20
CA GLY A 65 -14.02 1.64 13.24
C GLY A 65 -13.82 0.95 14.60
N GLU A 66 -13.19 -0.21 14.66
CA GLU A 66 -12.97 -0.98 15.90
C GLU A 66 -11.52 -0.89 16.39
N LEU A 67 -10.64 -0.23 15.63
CA LEU A 67 -9.27 0.01 16.06
C LEU A 67 -9.23 0.95 17.28
N PRO A 68 -8.43 0.62 18.31
CA PRO A 68 -8.15 1.54 19.41
C PRO A 68 -7.53 2.84 18.91
N LEU A 69 -7.58 3.90 19.72
CA LEU A 69 -7.19 5.26 19.32
C LEU A 69 -5.79 5.33 18.67
N TRP A 70 -4.83 4.58 19.22
CA TRP A 70 -3.48 4.47 18.66
C TRP A 70 -3.46 3.86 17.26
N GLY A 71 -4.26 2.82 17.01
CA GLY A 71 -4.38 2.16 15.71
C GLY A 71 -5.00 3.07 14.65
N ARG A 72 -5.99 3.89 15.03
CA ARG A 72 -6.59 4.89 14.13
C ARG A 72 -5.62 5.99 13.70
N VAL A 73 -4.66 6.37 14.57
CA VAL A 73 -3.64 7.37 14.24
C VAL A 73 -2.57 6.81 13.30
N ILE A 74 -2.24 5.52 13.42
CA ILE A 74 -1.21 4.87 12.59
C ILE A 74 -1.78 4.39 11.25
N ALA A 75 -3.07 4.04 11.19
CA ALA A 75 -3.76 3.62 9.97
C ALA A 75 -3.50 4.53 8.74
N PRO A 76 -3.63 5.87 8.80
CA PRO A 76 -3.38 6.74 7.64
C PRO A 76 -1.92 6.79 7.16
N ILE A 77 -0.97 6.29 7.95
CA ILE A 77 0.45 6.21 7.56
C ILE A 77 0.69 5.03 6.59
N SER A 78 -0.20 4.04 6.60
CA SER A 78 -0.08 2.87 5.76
C SER A 78 -0.78 3.09 4.41
N PRO A 79 -0.06 3.03 3.26
CA PRO A 79 -0.69 3.07 1.93
C PRO A 79 -1.72 1.94 1.76
N LEU A 80 -1.50 0.81 2.44
CA LEU A 80 -2.39 -0.35 2.40
C LEU A 80 -3.77 -0.04 2.98
N THR A 81 -3.88 0.92 3.92
CA THR A 81 -5.16 1.33 4.49
C THR A 81 -6.08 1.92 3.43
N TYR A 82 -5.54 2.78 2.55
CA TYR A 82 -6.32 3.42 1.49
C TYR A 82 -6.76 2.41 0.43
N ALA A 83 -5.90 1.47 0.06
CA ALA A 83 -6.25 0.36 -0.84
C ALA A 83 -7.32 -0.55 -0.21
N ALA A 84 -7.14 -0.98 1.04
CA ALA A 84 -8.09 -1.85 1.73
C ALA A 84 -9.47 -1.19 1.87
N ASP A 85 -9.52 0.13 2.11
CA ASP A 85 -10.77 0.89 2.20
C ASP A 85 -11.46 1.03 0.84
N LEU A 86 -10.72 1.20 -0.26
CA LEU A 86 -11.27 1.21 -1.63
C LEU A 86 -11.80 -0.16 -2.08
N VAL A 87 -11.13 -1.25 -1.71
CA VAL A 87 -11.65 -2.61 -1.94
C VAL A 87 -12.97 -2.79 -1.20
N LYS A 88 -13.04 -2.39 0.09
CA LYS A 88 -14.28 -2.45 0.87
C LYS A 88 -15.39 -1.59 0.27
N TYR A 89 -15.06 -0.39 -0.20
CA TYR A 89 -16.01 0.47 -0.91
C TYR A 89 -16.55 -0.20 -2.17
N SER A 90 -15.67 -0.86 -2.93
CA SER A 90 -16.04 -1.52 -4.18
C SER A 90 -16.93 -2.76 -3.96
N LEU A 91 -16.73 -3.48 -2.86
CA LEU A 91 -17.47 -4.70 -2.52
C LEU A 91 -18.76 -4.44 -1.73
N TYR A 92 -18.75 -3.46 -0.82
CA TYR A 92 -19.84 -3.23 0.13
C TYR A 92 -20.49 -1.84 0.01
N GLY A 93 -19.96 -0.95 -0.84
CA GLY A 93 -20.46 0.42 -1.00
C GLY A 93 -20.21 1.33 0.21
N ARG A 94 -19.37 0.89 1.16
CA ARG A 94 -19.03 1.62 2.39
C ARG A 94 -17.52 1.81 2.47
N SER A 95 -17.10 3.06 2.67
CA SER A 95 -15.71 3.44 2.95
C SER A 95 -15.64 4.18 4.28
N PHE A 96 -14.53 4.02 4.98
CA PHE A 96 -14.24 4.80 6.18
C PHE A 96 -13.74 6.20 5.82
N TYR A 97 -12.91 6.29 4.79
CA TYR A 97 -12.42 7.54 4.21
C TYR A 97 -13.18 7.86 2.92
N PRO A 98 -13.32 9.16 2.56
CA PRO A 98 -13.94 9.51 1.28
C PRO A 98 -13.12 8.90 0.11
N PRO A 99 -13.74 8.23 -0.87
CA PRO A 99 -13.02 7.54 -1.95
C PRO A 99 -11.99 8.40 -2.71
N PRO A 100 -12.24 9.70 -2.99
CA PRO A 100 -11.24 10.58 -3.59
C PRO A 100 -9.96 10.72 -2.76
N LEU A 101 -10.07 10.72 -1.42
CA LEU A 101 -8.93 10.80 -0.51
C LEU A 101 -8.12 9.50 -0.54
N ASN A 102 -8.78 8.35 -0.64
CA ASN A 102 -8.08 7.07 -0.78
C ASN A 102 -7.25 7.01 -2.08
N PHE A 103 -7.83 7.46 -3.20
CA PHE A 103 -7.10 7.54 -4.47
C PHE A 103 -5.96 8.56 -4.41
N ALA A 104 -6.19 9.74 -3.86
CA ALA A 104 -5.16 10.76 -3.68
C ALA A 104 -4.02 10.25 -2.79
N GLY A 105 -4.35 9.56 -1.70
CA GLY A 105 -3.40 8.92 -0.80
C GLY A 105 -2.52 7.90 -1.53
N LEU A 106 -3.13 6.94 -2.24
CA LEU A 106 -2.40 5.95 -3.03
C LEU A 106 -1.49 6.57 -4.09
N ALA A 107 -1.97 7.60 -4.80
CA ALA A 107 -1.16 8.32 -5.78
C ALA A 107 0.02 9.05 -5.13
N LEU A 108 -0.20 9.72 -4.00
CA LEU A 108 0.83 10.42 -3.24
C LEU A 108 1.90 9.45 -2.71
N PHE A 109 1.49 8.32 -2.12
CA PHE A 109 2.41 7.29 -1.65
C PHE A 109 3.20 6.67 -2.80
N SER A 110 2.55 6.36 -3.93
CA SER A 110 3.22 5.82 -5.12
C SER A 110 4.30 6.77 -5.63
N LEU A 111 3.97 8.06 -5.79
CA LEU A 111 4.93 9.09 -6.19
C LEU A 111 6.05 9.25 -5.16
N GLY A 112 5.73 9.26 -3.86
CA GLY A 112 6.70 9.35 -2.79
C GLY A 112 7.70 8.20 -2.82
N PHE A 113 7.22 6.96 -2.90
CA PHE A 113 8.07 5.78 -3.00
C PHE A 113 8.91 5.78 -4.27
N PHE A 114 8.33 6.20 -5.40
CA PHE A 114 9.07 6.29 -6.66
C PHE A 114 10.20 7.34 -6.61
N ILE A 115 9.94 8.54 -6.08
CA ILE A 115 10.94 9.60 -5.92
C ILE A 115 12.06 9.17 -4.97
N ILE A 116 11.70 8.56 -3.83
CA ILE A 116 12.68 8.06 -2.86
C ILE A 116 13.51 6.94 -3.51
N ALA A 117 12.89 6.01 -4.23
CA ALA A 117 13.59 4.95 -4.95
C ALA A 117 14.60 5.51 -5.95
N ILE A 118 14.23 6.52 -6.76
CA ILE A 118 15.16 7.18 -7.70
C ILE A 118 16.32 7.84 -6.95
N LYS A 119 16.05 8.55 -5.86
CA LYS A 119 17.08 9.24 -5.07
C LYS A 119 18.05 8.26 -4.43
N LEU A 120 17.53 7.13 -3.93
CA LEU A 120 18.32 6.08 -3.31
C LEU A 120 19.16 5.35 -4.37
N HIS A 121 18.58 5.08 -5.55
CA HIS A 121 19.29 4.50 -6.69
C HIS A 121 20.43 5.39 -7.17
N LYS A 122 20.20 6.70 -7.35
CA LYS A 122 21.26 7.67 -7.69
C LYS A 122 22.39 7.68 -6.66
N ARG A 123 22.06 7.60 -5.36
CA ARG A 123 23.08 7.52 -4.29
C ARG A 123 23.87 6.22 -4.30
N SER A 124 23.22 5.11 -4.67
CA SER A 124 23.86 3.81 -4.81
C SER A 124 24.90 3.81 -5.94
N LEU A 125 24.57 4.41 -7.09
CA LEU A 125 25.49 4.51 -8.22
C LEU A 125 26.74 5.36 -7.93
N VAL A 126 26.61 6.43 -7.15
CA VAL A 126 27.75 7.28 -6.77
C VAL A 126 28.71 6.55 -5.82
N LYS A 127 28.21 5.63 -4.98
CA LYS A 127 29.06 4.81 -4.10
C LYS A 127 29.78 3.67 -4.81
N GLY A 128 29.30 3.21 -5.97
CA GLY A 128 29.99 2.18 -6.77
C GLY A 128 31.13 2.73 -7.64
N LEU A 129 31.30 4.05 -7.68
CA LEU A 129 32.34 4.75 -8.45
C LEU A 129 33.49 5.30 -7.58
N LEU A 130 33.41 5.16 -6.26
CA LEU A 130 34.45 5.50 -5.27
C LEU A 130 34.99 4.22 -4.64
#